data_AF-A0A833SE23-F1
#
_entry.id   AF-A0A833SE23-F1
#
_cell.length_a   1.000
_cell.length_b   1.000
_cell.length_c   1.000
_cell.angle_alpha   90.00
_cell.angle_beta   90.00
_cell.angle_gamma   90.00
#
_symmetry.space_group_name_H-M   'P 1'
#
loop_
_entity.id
_entity.type
_entity.pdbx_description
1 polymer ?
#
loop_
_entity_poly.entity_id
_entity_poly.type
_entity_poly.pdbx_seq_one_letter_code
_entity_poly.pdbx_strand_id
1 'polypeptide(L)'
;MNLFNANLGFFSLHLAQILILEALAWVIVWHFGSGWLVTIFISCLLTVAQDIAWVSSSYIRYFITFGPFYGIFGTLMLICLVKFLESPWITYITQMSHIPVKMSKEENQDWFSTQQTSPLVKSLCAKHGLPYVNKPMLKAFGDIAR
;
A
#
# COMPACT_ATOMS: atom_id res chain seq x y z
N MET A 1 17.28 30.27 -9.36
CA MET A 1 16.14 29.62 -8.67
C MET A 1 14.87 29.75 -9.53
N ASN A 2 14.82 29.11 -10.71
CA ASN A 2 13.68 29.19 -11.65
C ASN A 2 13.25 27.82 -12.20
N LEU A 3 13.72 26.73 -11.59
CA LEU A 3 13.60 25.38 -12.16
C LEU A 3 12.31 24.65 -11.76
N PHE A 4 11.48 25.24 -10.89
CA PHE A 4 10.28 24.60 -10.35
C PHE A 4 9.11 25.58 -10.33
N ASN A 5 8.78 26.14 -11.50
CA ASN A 5 7.43 26.65 -11.71
C ASN A 5 6.49 25.44 -11.75
N ALA A 6 5.32 25.52 -11.13
CA ALA A 6 4.31 24.48 -11.25
C ALA A 6 3.96 24.35 -12.74
N ASN A 7 4.55 23.35 -13.41
CA ASN A 7 4.40 23.22 -14.85
C ASN A 7 3.02 22.62 -15.08
N LEU A 8 2.05 23.51 -15.29
CA LEU A 8 0.69 23.16 -15.73
C LEU A 8 0.75 22.15 -16.89
N GLY A 9 1.79 22.22 -17.72
CA GLY A 9 2.06 21.26 -18.79
C GLY A 9 2.23 19.81 -18.30
N PHE A 10 2.86 19.56 -17.16
CA PHE A 10 3.03 18.20 -16.63
C PHE A 10 1.69 17.57 -16.22
N PHE A 11 0.85 18.34 -15.52
CA PHE A 11 -0.50 17.91 -15.13
C PHE A 11 -1.41 17.78 -16.35
N SER A 12 -1.32 18.72 -17.28
CA SER A 12 -2.05 18.70 -18.56
C SER A 12 -1.69 17.47 -19.39
N LEU A 13 -0.41 17.08 -19.42
CA LEU A 13 0.07 15.92 -20.16
C LEU A 13 -0.41 14.60 -19.53
N HIS A 14 -0.46 14.51 -18.20
CA HIS A 14 -1.07 13.36 -17.52
C HIS A 14 -2.57 13.26 -17.78
N LEU A 15 -3.28 14.40 -17.75
CA LEU A 15 -4.71 14.45 -18.06
C LEU A 15 -4.98 14.08 -19.52
N ALA A 16 -4.14 14.54 -20.44
CA ALA A 16 -4.21 14.14 -21.85
C ALA A 16 -3.98 12.63 -22.02
N GLN A 17 -3.03 12.03 -21.31
CA GLN A 17 -2.80 10.59 -21.34
C GLN A 17 -4.02 9.79 -20.87
N ILE A 18 -4.71 10.25 -19.82
CA ILE A 18 -5.97 9.62 -19.33
C ILE A 18 -7.06 9.71 -20.40
N LEU A 19 -7.26 10.88 -21.00
CA LEU A 19 -8.25 11.08 -22.07
C LEU A 19 -7.94 10.25 -23.32
N ILE A 20 -6.66 10.08 -23.67
CA ILE A 20 -6.23 9.24 -24.80
C ILE A 20 -6.56 7.78 -24.54
N LEU A 21 -6.28 7.26 -23.34
CA LEU A 21 -6.61 5.88 -22.96
C LEU A 21 -8.11 5.62 -22.99
N GLU A 22 -8.91 6.59 -22.52
CA GLU A 22 -10.36 6.49 -22.55
C GLU A 22 -10.90 6.53 -23.98
N ALA A 23 -10.45 7.48 -24.82
CA ALA A 23 -10.83 7.54 -26.23
C ALA A 23 -10.45 6.26 -27.00
N LEU A 24 -9.27 5.68 -26.71
CA LEU A 24 -8.86 4.40 -27.29
C LEU A 24 -9.81 3.27 -26.90
N ALA A 25 -10.26 3.21 -25.65
CA ALA A 25 -11.24 2.21 -25.22
C ALA A 25 -12.55 2.33 -26.02
N TRP A 26 -13.06 3.55 -26.24
CA TRP A 26 -14.24 3.79 -27.08
C TRP A 26 -14.04 3.39 -28.54
N VAL A 27 -12.88 3.70 -29.13
CA VAL A 27 -12.54 3.32 -30.50
C VAL A 27 -12.48 1.80 -30.66
N ILE A 28 -11.93 1.08 -29.67
CA ILE A 28 -11.89 -0.39 -29.67
C ILE A 28 -13.30 -0.98 -29.65
N VAL A 29 -14.21 -0.43 -28.83
CA VAL A 29 -15.63 -0.85 -28.82
C VAL A 29 -16.27 -0.65 -30.19
N TRP A 30 -16.02 0.51 -30.82
CA TRP A 30 -16.63 0.85 -32.11
C TRP A 30 -16.12 -0.04 -33.25
N HIS A 31 -14.83 -0.37 -33.27
CA HIS A 31 -14.23 -1.18 -34.34
C HIS A 31 -14.45 -2.69 -34.19
N PHE A 32 -14.43 -3.23 -32.97
CA PHE A 32 -14.44 -4.67 -32.72
C PHE A 32 -15.76 -5.22 -32.11
N GLY A 33 -16.69 -4.35 -31.72
CA GLY A 33 -17.97 -4.75 -31.15
C GLY A 33 -17.88 -5.40 -29.76
N SER A 34 -18.93 -6.10 -29.34
CA SER A 34 -19.09 -6.67 -27.98
C SER A 34 -18.65 -8.13 -27.88
N GLY A 35 -17.39 -8.41 -28.18
CA GLY A 35 -16.78 -9.72 -27.91
C GLY A 35 -16.27 -9.87 -26.47
N TRP A 36 -16.36 -11.07 -25.88
CA TRP A 36 -15.89 -11.34 -24.50
C TRP A 36 -14.40 -11.02 -24.28
N LEU A 37 -13.55 -11.27 -25.28
CA LEU A 37 -12.12 -10.94 -25.18
C LEU A 37 -11.88 -9.43 -25.22
N VAL A 38 -12.68 -8.71 -26.01
CA VAL A 38 -12.58 -7.26 -26.19
C VAL A 38 -13.04 -6.54 -24.92
N THR A 39 -14.13 -7.02 -24.28
CA THR A 39 -14.62 -6.46 -23.03
C THR A 39 -13.64 -6.66 -21.88
N ILE A 40 -13.04 -7.85 -21.73
CA ILE A 40 -12.02 -8.10 -20.71
C ILE A 40 -10.81 -7.17 -20.91
N PHE A 41 -10.37 -6.98 -22.15
CA PHE A 41 -9.25 -6.10 -22.47
C PHE A 41 -9.56 -4.62 -22.17
N ILE A 42 -10.75 -4.14 -22.53
CA ILE A 42 -11.20 -2.77 -22.22
C ILE A 42 -11.34 -2.57 -20.70
N SER A 43 -11.92 -3.52 -19.98
CA SER A 43 -12.02 -3.45 -18.51
C SER A 43 -10.64 -3.30 -17.86
N CYS A 44 -9.64 -4.07 -18.33
CA CYS A 44 -8.27 -3.95 -17.86
C CYS A 44 -7.69 -2.55 -18.12
N LEU A 45 -7.81 -2.03 -19.35
CA LEU A 45 -7.34 -0.69 -19.70
C LEU A 45 -8.01 0.41 -18.86
N LEU A 46 -9.33 0.31 -18.64
CA LEU A 46 -10.08 1.30 -17.90
C LEU A 46 -9.74 1.26 -16.40
N THR A 47 -9.51 0.07 -15.83
CA THR A 47 -9.06 -0.04 -14.43
C THR A 47 -7.70 0.64 -14.21
N VAL A 48 -6.76 0.48 -15.15
CA VAL A 48 -5.46 1.15 -15.09
C VAL A 48 -5.62 2.67 -15.21
N ALA A 49 -6.48 3.15 -16.11
CA ALA A 49 -6.75 4.58 -16.25
C ALA A 49 -7.38 5.18 -14.97
N GLN A 50 -8.31 4.46 -14.34
CA GLN A 50 -8.97 4.87 -13.10
C GLN A 50 -7.97 4.98 -11.93
N ASP A 51 -7.05 4.02 -11.80
CA ASP A 51 -6.01 4.06 -10.77
C ASP A 51 -5.06 5.25 -10.94
N ILE A 52 -4.64 5.52 -12.18
CA ILE A 52 -3.79 6.68 -12.50
C ILE A 52 -4.53 7.99 -12.17
N ALA A 53 -5.83 8.09 -12.47
CA ALA A 53 -6.65 9.23 -12.13
C ALA A 53 -6.80 9.41 -10.60
N TRP A 54 -6.97 8.31 -9.85
CA TRP A 54 -7.10 8.37 -8.40
C TRP A 54 -5.80 8.85 -7.72
N VAL A 55 -4.67 8.30 -8.16
CA VAL A 55 -3.35 8.67 -7.66
C VAL A 55 -3.03 10.13 -7.98
N SER A 56 -3.22 10.55 -9.23
CA SER A 56 -2.98 11.95 -9.64
C SER A 56 -3.85 12.95 -8.87
N SER A 57 -5.13 12.64 -8.64
CA SER A 57 -6.03 13.50 -7.85
C SER A 57 -5.55 13.69 -6.40
N SER A 58 -4.99 12.64 -5.81
CA SER A 58 -4.44 12.67 -4.45
C SER A 58 -3.18 13.54 -4.37
N TYR A 59 -2.30 13.45 -5.37
CA TYR A 59 -1.13 14.33 -5.48
C TYR A 59 -1.51 15.80 -5.69
N ILE A 60 -2.52 16.09 -6.52
CA ILE A 60 -3.01 17.45 -6.75
C ILE A 60 -3.56 18.05 -5.46
N ARG A 61 -4.41 17.31 -4.72
CA ARG A 61 -4.96 17.76 -3.43
C ARG A 61 -3.85 18.06 -2.43
N TYR A 62 -2.86 17.17 -2.32
CA TYR A 62 -1.71 17.38 -1.46
C TYR A 62 -0.96 18.67 -1.81
N PHE A 63 -0.74 18.91 -3.11
CA PHE A 63 -0.04 20.10 -3.58
C PHE A 63 -0.81 21.39 -3.32
N ILE A 64 -2.14 21.39 -3.47
CA ILE A 64 -2.99 22.56 -3.19
C ILE A 64 -3.04 22.85 -1.69
N THR A 65 -3.14 21.83 -0.83
CA THR A 65 -3.23 22.02 0.62
C THR A 65 -1.90 22.44 1.24
N PHE A 66 -0.79 21.82 0.85
CA PHE A 66 0.52 22.05 1.47
C PHE A 66 1.38 23.08 0.71
N GLY A 67 1.08 23.34 -0.56
CA GLY A 67 1.79 24.31 -1.41
C GLY A 67 1.85 25.72 -0.83
N PRO A 68 0.74 26.29 -0.29
CA PRO A 68 0.75 27.63 0.31
C PRO A 68 1.62 27.74 1.57
N PHE A 69 1.80 26.66 2.32
CA PHE A 69 2.52 26.67 3.60
C PHE A 69 4.02 26.42 3.45
N TYR A 70 4.40 25.43 2.62
CA TYR A 70 5.79 24.96 2.51
C TYR A 70 6.46 25.35 1.19
N GLY A 71 5.70 25.99 0.28
CA GLY A 71 6.13 26.19 -1.10
C GLY A 71 6.31 24.87 -1.85
N ILE A 72 6.72 24.97 -3.11
CA ILE A 72 6.86 23.81 -4.01
C ILE A 72 7.93 22.84 -3.51
N PHE A 73 9.09 23.36 -3.12
CA PHE A 73 10.22 22.55 -2.66
C PHE A 73 9.93 21.87 -1.33
N GLY A 74 9.33 22.59 -0.38
CA GLY A 74 8.98 22.01 0.92
C GLY A 74 7.88 20.95 0.79
N THR A 75 6.91 21.15 -0.10
CA THR A 75 5.87 20.15 -0.39
C THR A 75 6.45 18.88 -1.03
N LEU A 76 7.37 19.01 -2.00
CA LEU A 76 8.05 17.85 -2.60
C LEU A 76 8.91 17.10 -1.59
N MET A 77 9.65 17.82 -0.74
CA MET A 77 10.44 17.23 0.33
C MET A 77 9.55 16.49 1.33
N LEU A 78 8.37 17.04 1.66
CA LEU A 78 7.36 16.39 2.49
C LEU A 78 6.80 15.12 1.84
N ILE A 79 6.47 15.14 0.55
CA ILE A 79 6.03 13.93 -0.18
C ILE A 79 7.12 12.86 -0.14
N CYS A 80 8.37 13.21 -0.45
CA CYS A 80 9.50 12.28 -0.42
C CYS A 80 9.72 11.72 0.99
N LEU A 81 9.59 12.56 2.02
CA LEU A 81 9.74 12.14 3.42
C LEU A 81 8.62 11.20 3.84
N VAL A 82 7.36 11.52 3.55
CA VAL A 82 6.22 10.63 3.86
C VAL A 82 6.38 9.29 3.14
N LYS A 83 6.78 9.29 1.87
CA LYS A 83 7.04 8.05 1.10
C LYS A 83 8.25 7.27 1.62
N PHE A 84 9.27 7.97 2.13
CA PHE A 84 10.41 7.36 2.80
C PHE A 84 10.06 6.83 4.20
N LEU A 85 9.04 7.33 4.88
CA LEU A 85 8.56 6.77 6.15
C LEU A 85 7.58 5.60 5.95
N GLU A 86 6.92 5.54 4.79
CA GLU A 86 6.06 4.43 4.40
C GLU A 86 6.87 3.16 4.09
N SER A 87 8.05 3.28 3.47
CA SER A 87 8.86 2.11 3.07
C SER A 87 9.46 1.29 4.22
N PRO A 88 9.97 1.86 5.34
CA PRO A 88 10.46 1.11 6.48
C PRO A 88 9.32 0.40 7.20
N TRP A 89 8.13 1.00 7.27
CA TRP A 89 6.95 0.37 7.87
C TRP A 89 6.46 -0.84 7.05
N ILE A 90 6.36 -0.73 5.72
CA ILE A 90 5.99 -1.86 4.84
C ILE A 90 7.04 -2.98 4.89
N THR A 91 8.31 -2.60 4.89
CA THR A 91 9.41 -3.57 5.07
C THR A 91 9.35 -4.20 6.46
N TYR A 92 9.02 -3.44 7.50
CA TYR A 92 8.88 -3.95 8.86
C TYR A 92 7.74 -4.98 9.01
N ILE A 93 6.55 -4.69 8.45
CA ILE A 93 5.40 -5.62 8.46
C ILE A 93 5.72 -6.91 7.71
N THR A 94 6.45 -6.84 6.61
CA THR A 94 6.84 -8.03 5.82
C THR A 94 8.00 -8.81 6.47
N GLN A 95 8.94 -8.13 7.13
CA GLN A 95 10.08 -8.75 7.81
C GLN A 95 9.74 -9.38 9.16
N MET A 96 8.58 -9.09 9.77
CA MET A 96 8.08 -9.87 10.91
C MET A 96 7.96 -11.36 10.61
N SER A 97 7.75 -11.72 9.33
CA SER A 97 7.64 -13.12 8.92
C SER A 97 8.99 -13.84 8.83
N HIS A 98 10.11 -13.11 8.73
CA HIS A 98 11.46 -13.68 8.63
C HIS A 98 12.20 -13.77 9.97
N ILE A 99 11.70 -13.14 11.04
CA ILE A 99 12.21 -13.39 12.39
C ILE A 99 11.88 -14.85 12.70
N PRO A 100 12.89 -15.74 12.86
CA PRO A 100 12.62 -17.12 13.15
C PRO A 100 11.96 -17.18 14.52
N VAL A 101 10.64 -17.35 14.53
CA VAL A 101 9.92 -17.85 15.69
C VAL A 101 10.64 -19.15 16.03
N LYS A 102 11.24 -19.20 17.22
CA LYS A 102 11.71 -20.48 17.75
C LYS A 102 10.46 -21.32 17.93
N MET A 103 10.21 -22.16 16.92
CA MET A 103 9.12 -23.10 16.91
C MET A 103 9.33 -23.98 18.13
N SER A 104 8.47 -23.85 19.15
CA SER A 104 8.13 -25.03 19.93
C SER A 104 7.81 -26.11 18.90
N LYS A 105 8.37 -27.30 19.07
CA LYS A 105 8.37 -28.39 18.10
C LYS A 105 6.94 -28.91 17.87
N GLU A 106 6.11 -28.08 17.26
CA GLU A 106 4.72 -28.27 16.92
C GLU A 106 4.65 -28.02 15.42
N GLU A 107 4.35 -29.08 14.71
CA GLU A 107 4.34 -29.21 13.26
C GLU A 107 3.43 -28.17 12.60
N ASN A 108 4.02 -27.33 11.74
CA ASN A 108 3.44 -26.42 10.73
C ASN A 108 1.89 -26.33 10.67
N GLN A 109 1.25 -25.74 11.69
CA GLN A 109 -0.19 -25.46 11.68
C GLN A 109 -0.46 -24.11 11.02
N ASP A 110 -1.49 -24.05 10.18
CA ASP A 110 -1.88 -22.81 9.50
C ASP A 110 -2.27 -21.72 10.52
N TRP A 111 -2.10 -20.45 10.14
CA TRP A 111 -2.31 -19.29 11.02
C TRP A 111 -3.73 -19.28 11.65
N PHE A 112 -4.73 -19.76 10.90
CA PHE A 112 -6.12 -19.83 11.34
C PHE A 112 -6.30 -20.84 12.49
N SER A 113 -5.70 -22.03 12.36
CA SER A 113 -5.68 -23.08 13.38
C SER A 113 -4.96 -22.62 14.67
N THR A 114 -3.89 -21.83 14.53
CA THR A 114 -3.17 -21.24 15.67
C THR A 114 -4.03 -20.23 16.43
N GLN A 115 -4.88 -19.49 15.71
CA GLN A 115 -5.80 -18.53 16.32
C GLN A 115 -6.92 -19.23 17.11
N GLN A 116 -7.32 -20.43 16.66
CA GLN A 116 -8.33 -21.25 17.33
C GLN A 116 -7.79 -21.97 18.57
N THR A 117 -6.52 -22.36 18.58
CA THR A 117 -5.89 -23.08 19.72
C THR A 117 -5.36 -22.16 20.81
N SER A 118 -5.13 -20.87 20.54
CA SER A 118 -4.69 -19.87 21.52
C SER A 118 -5.46 -19.86 22.86
N PRO A 119 -6.83 -19.87 22.89
CA PRO A 119 -7.57 -19.96 24.16
C PRO A 119 -7.41 -21.31 24.86
N LEU A 120 -7.30 -22.40 24.10
CA LEU A 120 -7.12 -23.76 24.63
C LEU A 120 -5.75 -23.91 25.28
N VAL A 121 -4.68 -23.44 24.63
CA VAL A 121 -3.31 -23.46 25.16
C VAL A 121 -3.20 -22.63 26.43
N LYS A 122 -3.87 -21.48 26.50
CA LYS A 122 -3.93 -20.65 27.71
C LYS A 122 -4.56 -21.39 28.90
N SER A 123 -5.60 -22.19 28.65
CA SER A 123 -6.24 -23.04 29.67
C SER A 123 -5.36 -24.22 30.11
N LEU A 124 -4.59 -24.80 29.18
CA LEU A 124 -3.69 -25.91 29.45
C LEU A 124 -2.48 -25.47 30.29
N CYS A 125 -1.88 -24.32 29.96
CA CYS A 125 -0.79 -23.72 30.74
C CYS A 125 -1.25 -23.39 32.18
N ALA A 126 -2.48 -22.90 32.36
CA ALA A 126 -3.04 -22.66 33.69
C ALA A 126 -3.21 -23.96 34.49
N LYS A 127 -3.58 -25.07 33.83
CA LYS A 127 -3.76 -26.38 34.46
C LYS A 127 -2.45 -27.05 34.90
N HIS A 128 -1.36 -26.81 34.15
CA HIS A 128 -0.03 -27.33 34.49
C HIS A 128 0.87 -26.34 35.23
N GLY A 129 0.32 -25.19 35.66
CA GLY A 129 1.05 -24.20 36.45
C GLY A 129 2.20 -23.51 35.72
N LEU A 130 2.17 -23.50 34.38
CA LEU A 130 3.22 -22.90 33.55
C LEU A 130 2.89 -21.43 33.21
N PRO A 131 3.85 -20.50 33.32
CA PRO A 131 3.61 -19.10 33.00
C PRO A 131 3.40 -18.91 31.48
N TYR A 132 2.18 -18.57 31.08
CA TYR A 132 1.86 -18.22 29.70
C TYR A 132 2.31 -16.78 29.40
N VAL A 133 3.33 -16.61 28.55
CA VAL A 133 3.89 -15.29 28.20
C VAL A 133 3.29 -14.80 26.89
N ASN A 134 2.41 -13.82 26.95
CA ASN A 134 1.98 -13.08 25.77
C ASN A 134 2.96 -11.91 25.58
N LYS A 135 3.70 -11.86 24.48
CA LYS A 135 4.60 -10.72 24.19
C LYS A 135 3.80 -9.62 23.49
N PRO A 136 3.48 -8.50 24.15
CA PRO A 136 2.80 -7.40 23.50
C PRO A 136 3.74 -6.76 22.47
N MET A 137 3.21 -6.32 21.33
CA MET A 137 3.97 -5.72 20.23
C MET A 137 4.95 -4.64 20.71
N LEU A 138 4.53 -3.77 21.63
CA LEU A 138 5.35 -2.69 22.20
C LEU A 138 6.66 -3.16 22.87
N LYS A 139 6.64 -4.34 23.53
CA LYS A 139 7.84 -4.87 24.18
C LYS A 139 8.83 -5.46 23.18
N ALA A 140 8.31 -5.98 22.07
CA ALA A 140 9.13 -6.43 20.94
C ALA A 140 9.81 -5.25 20.21
N PHE A 141 9.13 -4.10 20.09
CA PHE A 141 9.75 -2.87 19.56
C PHE A 141 10.90 -2.36 20.44
N GLY A 142 10.74 -2.42 21.77
CA GLY A 142 11.79 -2.00 22.72
C GLY A 142 13.05 -2.87 22.70
N ASP A 143 12.91 -4.17 22.44
CA ASP A 143 14.05 -5.11 22.33
C ASP A 143 14.88 -4.91 21.04
N ILE A 144 14.35 -4.20 20.04
CA ILE A 144 15.03 -3.93 18.76
C ILE A 144 15.80 -2.59 18.77
N ALA A 145 15.34 -1.62 19.57
CA ALA A 145 15.98 -0.31 19.69
C ALA A 145 17.20 -0.30 20.65
N ARG A 146 17.53 -1.44 21.27
CA ARG A 146 18.66 -1.65 22.17
C ARG A 146 19.76 -2.45 21.48
#